data_AF-A0A4U3MKC6-F1
#
_entry.id   AF-A0A4U3MKC6-F1
#
_cell.length_a   1.000
_cell.length_b   1.000
_cell.length_c   1.000
_cell.angle_alpha   90.00
_cell.angle_beta   90.00
_cell.angle_gamma   90.00
#
_symmetry.space_group_name_H-M   'P 1'
#
loop_
_entity.id
_entity.type
_entity.pdbx_description
1 polymer ?
#
loop_
_entity_poly.entity_id
_entity_poly.type
_entity_poly.pdbx_seq_one_letter_code
_entity_poly.pdbx_strand_id
1 'polypeptide(L)'
;MIKLVKRMSLWSVFAAVLFMIVQIIADLYLPTLTSNIINDGVAKGDINYIWSTGVVMLGFSLISIVASIGNTFFATKESQSLGKKLRTDIYRKVENFSNNEFDKFGTASLITRTTNDVNQIQMVMQMFLRLMINAPLTV
;
A
#
# COMPACT_ATOMS: atom_id res chain seq x y z
N MET A 1 8.74 -7.76 13.48
CA MET A 1 8.33 -7.32 12.12
C MET A 1 9.35 -7.65 11.03
N ILE A 2 10.66 -7.42 11.23
CA ILE A 2 11.71 -7.71 10.21
C ILE A 2 11.69 -9.16 9.68
N LYS A 3 11.41 -10.14 10.55
CA LYS A 3 11.26 -11.56 10.14
C LYS A 3 10.05 -11.81 9.21
N LEU A 4 9.00 -10.98 9.29
CA LEU A 4 7.82 -11.07 8.42
C LEU A 4 8.11 -10.50 7.03
N VAL A 5 8.88 -9.41 6.96
CA VAL A 5 9.31 -8.81 5.69
C VAL A 5 10.13 -9.79 4.86
N LYS A 6 11.00 -10.59 5.49
CA LYS A 6 11.77 -11.65 4.82
C LYS A 6 10.91 -12.76 4.19
N ARG A 7 9.64 -12.89 4.58
CA ARG A 7 8.71 -13.90 4.03
C ARG A 7 7.93 -13.39 2.80
N MET A 8 8.04 -12.10 2.48
CA MET A 8 7.38 -11.47 1.35
C MET A 8 8.23 -11.60 0.08
N SER A 9 7.59 -11.53 -1.08
CA SER A 9 8.31 -11.47 -2.35
C SER A 9 8.94 -10.09 -2.49
N LEU A 10 10.28 -10.04 -2.54
CA LEU A 10 11.02 -8.80 -2.76
C LEU A 10 10.58 -8.08 -4.04
N TRP A 11 10.23 -8.83 -5.08
CA TRP A 11 9.80 -8.27 -6.36
C TRP A 11 8.50 -7.50 -6.25
N SER A 12 7.49 -8.08 -5.63
CA SER A 12 6.20 -7.42 -5.49
C SER A 12 6.25 -6.24 -4.52
N VAL A 13 7.09 -6.32 -3.47
CA VAL A 13 7.33 -5.18 -2.56
C VAL A 13 7.99 -4.03 -3.33
N PHE A 14 9.03 -4.33 -4.11
CA PHE A 14 9.67 -3.33 -4.95
C PHE A 14 8.71 -2.71 -5.96
N ALA A 15 7.89 -3.52 -6.64
CA ALA A 15 6.87 -3.04 -7.56
C ALA A 15 5.85 -2.13 -6.85
N ALA A 16 5.35 -2.52 -5.67
CA ALA A 16 4.42 -1.71 -4.89
C ALA A 16 5.03 -0.33 -4.57
N VAL A 17 6.28 -0.30 -4.10
CA VAL A 17 6.99 0.95 -3.76
C VAL A 17 7.25 1.80 -5.00
N LEU A 18 7.63 1.20 -6.13
CA LEU A 18 7.86 1.91 -7.38
C LEU A 18 6.59 2.61 -7.87
N PHE A 19 5.46 1.90 -7.91
CA PHE A 19 4.17 2.49 -8.28
C PHE A 19 3.75 3.59 -7.31
N MET A 20 4.03 3.44 -6.01
CA MET A 20 3.75 4.47 -5.03
C MET A 20 4.56 5.75 -5.27
N ILE A 21 5.85 5.63 -5.63
CA ILE A 21 6.71 6.79 -5.93
C ILE A 21 6.18 7.53 -7.16
N VAL A 22 5.81 6.79 -8.22
CA VAL A 22 5.23 7.39 -9.43
C VAL A 22 3.93 8.14 -9.11
N GLN A 23 3.07 7.55 -8.27
CA GLN A 23 1.84 8.19 -7.81
C GLN A 23 2.15 9.51 -7.07
N ILE A 24 3.07 9.47 -6.10
CA ILE A 24 3.44 10.63 -5.27
C ILE A 24 3.96 11.77 -6.14
N ILE A 25 4.87 11.48 -7.09
CA ILE A 25 5.42 12.49 -7.99
C ILE A 25 4.30 13.13 -8.82
N ALA A 26 3.36 12.32 -9.33
CA ALA A 26 2.25 12.85 -10.11
C ALA A 26 1.33 13.75 -9.28
N ASP A 27 1.01 13.34 -8.04
CA ASP A 27 0.16 14.10 -7.13
C ASP A 27 0.81 15.43 -6.71
N LEU A 28 2.13 15.42 -6.43
CA LEU A 28 2.89 16.63 -6.07
C LEU A 28 3.10 17.61 -7.23
N TYR A 29 2.94 17.18 -8.48
CA TYR A 29 3.07 18.06 -9.63
C TYR A 29 1.78 18.85 -9.93
N LEU A 30 0.62 18.35 -9.49
CA LEU A 30 -0.68 19.02 -9.69
C LEU A 30 -0.74 20.41 -9.04
N PRO A 31 -0.27 20.65 -7.81
CA PRO A 31 -0.19 21.99 -7.22
C PRO A 31 0.69 22.96 -8.04
N THR A 32 1.81 22.49 -8.58
CA THR A 32 2.68 23.30 -9.44
C THR A 32 1.95 23.72 -10.73
N LEU A 33 1.27 22.78 -11.38
CA LEU A 33 0.44 23.08 -12.56
C LEU A 33 -0.69 24.06 -12.22
N THR A 34 -1.30 23.92 -11.03
CA THR A 34 -2.35 24.84 -10.56
C THR A 34 -1.81 26.25 -10.34
N SER A 35 -0.62 26.38 -9.73
CA SER A 35 0.08 27.66 -9.58
C SER A 35 0.38 28.31 -10.93
N ASN A 36 0.85 27.52 -11.91
CA ASN A 36 1.14 28.01 -13.25
C ASN A 36 -0.13 28.49 -13.97
N ILE A 37 -1.25 27.79 -13.82
CA ILE A 37 -2.55 28.25 -14.36
C ILE A 37 -2.90 29.64 -13.80
N ILE A 38 -2.67 29.89 -12.51
CA ILE A 38 -2.98 31.17 -11.89
C ILE A 38 -2.02 32.26 -12.38
N ASN A 39 -0.72 32.01 -12.33
CA ASN A 39 0.32 33.02 -12.59
C ASN A 39 0.50 33.34 -14.08
N ASP A 40 0.44 32.33 -14.93
CA ASP A 40 0.73 32.46 -16.36
C ASP A 40 -0.52 32.41 -17.23
N GLY A 41 -1.60 31.80 -16.76
CA GLY A 41 -2.89 31.79 -17.44
C GLY A 41 -3.78 32.95 -17.00
N VAL A 42 -4.32 32.87 -15.78
CA VAL A 42 -5.34 33.78 -15.26
C VAL A 42 -4.83 35.22 -15.17
N ALA A 43 -3.66 35.43 -14.56
CA ALA A 43 -3.11 36.78 -14.39
C ALA A 43 -2.79 37.49 -15.73
N LYS A 44 -2.52 36.72 -16.79
CA LYS A 44 -2.22 37.24 -18.14
C LYS A 44 -3.44 37.21 -19.08
N GLY A 45 -4.55 36.63 -18.65
CA GLY A 45 -5.75 36.44 -19.48
C GLY A 45 -5.58 35.43 -20.62
N ASP A 46 -4.59 34.53 -20.55
CA ASP A 46 -4.30 33.55 -21.60
C ASP A 46 -5.15 32.29 -21.44
N ILE A 47 -6.30 32.27 -22.10
CA ILE A 47 -7.25 31.14 -22.09
C ILE A 47 -6.65 29.88 -22.73
N ASN A 48 -5.79 30.03 -23.73
CA ASN A 48 -5.17 28.88 -24.42
C ASN A 48 -4.19 28.16 -23.48
N TYR A 49 -3.41 28.93 -22.71
CA TYR A 49 -2.50 28.39 -21.70
C TYR A 49 -3.25 27.64 -20.58
N ILE A 50 -4.40 28.17 -20.15
CA ILE A 50 -5.26 27.50 -19.15
C ILE A 50 -5.74 26.15 -19.68
N TRP A 51 -6.23 26.10 -20.92
CA TRP A 51 -6.70 24.85 -21.53
C TRP A 51 -5.58 23.83 -21.73
N SER A 52 -4.43 24.24 -22.28
CA SER A 52 -3.29 23.33 -22.51
C SER A 52 -2.79 22.75 -21.19
N THR A 53 -2.67 23.59 -20.16
CA THR A 53 -2.20 23.16 -18.83
C THR A 53 -3.24 22.27 -18.15
N GLY A 54 -4.53 22.55 -18.31
CA GLY A 54 -5.61 21.69 -17.82
C GLY A 54 -5.59 20.29 -18.43
N VAL A 55 -5.31 20.16 -19.73
CA VAL A 55 -5.14 18.86 -20.38
C VAL A 55 -3.92 18.11 -19.82
N VAL A 56 -2.81 18.82 -19.56
CA VAL A 56 -1.62 18.23 -18.90
C VAL A 56 -1.97 17.74 -17.48
N MET A 57 -2.76 18.49 -16.71
CA MET A 57 -3.23 18.06 -15.38
C MET A 57 -4.07 16.77 -15.44
N LEU A 58 -4.92 16.63 -16.47
CA LEU A 58 -5.67 15.38 -16.70
C LEU A 58 -4.72 14.21 -16.97
N GLY A 59 -3.65 14.43 -17.74
CA GLY A 59 -2.61 13.44 -17.96
C GLY A 59 -1.93 12.98 -16.67
N PHE A 60 -1.50 13.92 -15.82
CA PHE A 60 -0.91 13.60 -14.51
C PHE A 60 -1.89 12.88 -13.58
N SER A 61 -3.15 13.31 -13.57
CA SER A 61 -4.22 12.64 -12.79
C SER A 61 -4.42 11.19 -13.24
N LEU A 62 -4.43 10.92 -14.55
CA LEU A 62 -4.55 9.57 -15.08
C LEU A 62 -3.33 8.70 -14.69
N ILE A 63 -2.12 9.25 -14.76
CA ILE A 63 -0.90 8.56 -14.33
C ILE A 63 -0.98 8.20 -12.85
N SER A 64 -1.40 9.14 -12.00
CA SER A 64 -1.60 8.91 -10.57
C SER A 64 -2.61 7.78 -10.30
N ILE A 65 -3.75 7.78 -11.00
CA ILE A 65 -4.77 6.72 -10.87
C ILE A 65 -4.19 5.35 -11.22
N VAL A 66 -3.52 5.22 -12.38
CA VAL A 66 -2.92 3.95 -12.81
C VAL A 66 -1.85 3.49 -11.82
N ALA A 67 -1.04 4.41 -11.33
CA ALA A 67 -0.01 4.12 -10.35
C ALA A 67 -0.59 3.67 -9.00
N SER A 68 -1.65 4.33 -8.53
CA SER A 68 -2.37 3.98 -7.30
C SER A 68 -3.00 2.58 -7.38
N ILE A 69 -3.59 2.22 -8.53
CA ILE A 69 -4.12 0.87 -8.79
C ILE A 69 -2.98 -0.15 -8.75
N GLY A 70 -1.85 0.14 -9.41
CA GLY A 70 -0.65 -0.70 -9.40
C GLY A 70 -0.13 -0.96 -7.99
N ASN A 71 0.11 0.11 -7.21
CA ASN A 71 0.53 -0.01 -5.82
C ASN A 71 -0.47 -0.85 -5.00
N THR A 72 -1.76 -0.57 -5.11
CA THR A 72 -2.81 -1.28 -4.36
C THR A 72 -2.86 -2.77 -4.72
N PHE A 73 -2.70 -3.10 -5.99
CA PHE A 73 -2.67 -4.49 -6.46
C PHE A 73 -1.50 -5.27 -5.84
N PHE A 74 -0.27 -4.75 -5.97
CA PHE A 74 0.92 -5.43 -5.43
C PHE A 74 0.93 -5.47 -3.90
N ALA A 75 0.54 -4.38 -3.24
CA ALA A 75 0.46 -4.33 -1.77
C ALA A 75 -0.57 -5.34 -1.22
N THR A 76 -1.74 -5.44 -1.86
CA THR A 76 -2.77 -6.39 -1.46
C THR A 76 -2.31 -7.82 -1.71
N LYS A 77 -1.78 -8.12 -2.90
CA LYS A 77 -1.29 -9.46 -3.25
C LYS A 77 -0.26 -9.98 -2.26
N GLU A 78 0.73 -9.15 -1.89
CA GLU A 78 1.76 -9.58 -0.93
C GLU A 78 1.26 -9.72 0.49
N SER A 79 0.39 -8.81 0.94
CA SER A 79 -0.17 -8.89 2.29
C SER A 79 -1.04 -10.14 2.46
N GLN A 80 -1.85 -10.47 1.45
CA GLN A 80 -2.64 -11.70 1.41
C GLN A 80 -1.75 -12.96 1.37
N SER A 81 -0.69 -12.93 0.57
CA SER A 81 0.30 -14.03 0.48
C SER A 81 0.97 -14.28 1.84
N LEU A 82 1.36 -13.21 2.54
CA LEU A 82 1.93 -13.28 3.89
C LEU A 82 0.91 -13.86 4.88
N GLY A 83 -0.33 -13.38 4.87
CA GLY A 83 -1.41 -13.87 5.71
C GLY A 83 -1.66 -15.37 5.50
N LYS A 84 -1.69 -15.82 4.23
CA LYS A 84 -1.78 -17.25 3.87
C LYS A 84 -0.63 -18.05 4.49
N LYS A 85 0.62 -17.62 4.29
CA LYS A 85 1.79 -18.34 4.84
C LYS A 85 1.77 -18.41 6.36
N LEU A 86 1.47 -17.30 7.04
CA LEU A 86 1.34 -17.26 8.50
C LEU A 86 0.26 -18.22 9.00
N ARG A 87 -0.93 -18.18 8.39
CA ARG A 87 -2.04 -19.05 8.78
C ARG A 87 -1.69 -20.52 8.59
N THR A 88 -1.07 -20.88 7.47
CA THR A 88 -0.64 -22.27 7.21
C THR A 88 0.42 -22.72 8.22
N ASP A 89 1.40 -21.89 8.55
CA ASP A 89 2.45 -22.24 9.52
C ASP A 89 1.89 -22.42 10.93
N ILE A 90 0.98 -21.52 11.35
CA ILE A 90 0.32 -21.61 12.66
C ILE A 90 -0.53 -22.88 12.71
N TYR A 91 -1.34 -23.14 11.68
CA TYR A 91 -2.20 -24.32 11.63
C TYR A 91 -1.39 -25.62 11.73
N ARG A 92 -0.33 -25.76 10.92
CA ARG A 92 0.59 -26.90 10.99
C ARG A 92 1.23 -27.05 12.37
N LYS A 93 1.54 -25.94 13.05
CA LYS A 93 2.13 -25.99 14.38
C LYS A 93 1.13 -26.49 15.41
N VAL A 94 -0.12 -26.03 15.34
CA VAL A 94 -1.22 -26.41 16.25
C VAL A 94 -1.62 -27.87 16.06
N GLU A 95 -1.64 -28.41 14.84
CA GLU A 95 -1.91 -29.84 14.60
C GLU A 95 -0.90 -30.77 15.27
N ASN A 96 0.33 -30.29 15.49
CA ASN A 96 1.41 -31.07 16.12
C ASN A 96 1.54 -30.81 17.62
N PHE A 97 0.60 -30.10 18.25
CA PHE A 97 0.62 -29.83 19.68
C PHE A 97 0.23 -31.07 20.50
N SER A 98 0.93 -31.27 21.61
CA SER A 98 0.53 -32.23 22.65
C SER A 98 -0.60 -31.66 23.51
N ASN A 99 -1.30 -32.52 24.26
CA ASN A 99 -2.36 -32.09 25.19
C ASN A 99 -1.85 -31.05 26.21
N ASN A 100 -0.62 -31.21 26.73
CA ASN A 100 -0.01 -30.21 27.63
C ASN A 100 0.21 -28.84 26.95
N GLU A 101 0.50 -28.80 25.64
CA GLU A 101 0.61 -27.53 24.91
C GLU A 101 -0.77 -26.91 24.64
N PHE A 102 -1.78 -27.73 24.35
CA PHE A 102 -3.17 -27.28 24.25
C PHE A 102 -3.67 -26.66 25.56
N ASP A 103 -3.40 -27.30 26.70
CA ASP A 103 -3.78 -26.79 28.02
C ASP A 103 -3.05 -25.48 28.37
N LYS A 104 -1.78 -25.35 27.95
CA LYS A 104 -0.98 -24.14 28.19
C LYS A 104 -1.48 -22.93 27.41
N PHE A 105 -1.82 -23.10 26.13
CA PHE A 105 -2.25 -21.98 25.29
C PHE A 105 -3.76 -21.74 25.32
N GLY A 106 -4.56 -22.78 25.54
CA GLY A 106 -6.01 -22.75 25.52
C GLY A 106 -6.59 -22.64 24.12
N THR A 107 -7.61 -23.45 23.83
CA THR A 107 -8.29 -23.50 22.52
C THR A 107 -8.75 -22.14 22.03
N ALA A 108 -9.33 -21.31 22.91
CA ALA A 108 -9.79 -19.97 22.56
C ALA A 108 -8.65 -19.05 22.07
N SER A 109 -7.46 -19.11 22.70
CA SER A 109 -6.31 -18.31 22.27
C SER A 109 -5.75 -18.78 20.93
N LEU A 110 -5.74 -20.10 20.69
CA LEU A 110 -5.29 -20.65 19.41
C LEU A 110 -6.21 -20.24 18.25
N ILE A 111 -7.52 -20.16 18.50
CA ILE A 111 -8.49 -19.66 17.53
C ILE A 111 -8.20 -18.19 17.19
N THR A 112 -8.07 -17.31 18.19
CA THR A 112 -7.83 -15.87 17.93
C THR A 112 -6.48 -15.62 17.28
N ARG A 113 -5.43 -16.36 17.67
CA ARG A 113 -4.10 -16.27 17.05
C ARG A 113 -4.07 -16.72 15.59
N THR A 114 -4.86 -17.74 15.23
CA THR A 114 -4.91 -18.25 13.83
C THR A 114 -5.78 -17.37 12.93
N THR A 115 -6.70 -16.59 13.50
CA THR A 115 -7.68 -15.78 12.79
C THR A 115 -7.38 -14.28 12.91
N ASN A 116 -7.74 -13.68 14.04
CA ASN A 116 -7.67 -12.25 14.31
C ASN A 116 -6.24 -11.71 14.21
N ASP A 117 -5.27 -12.37 14.84
CA ASP A 117 -3.88 -11.88 14.84
C ASP A 117 -3.27 -11.94 13.43
N VAL A 118 -3.55 -13.01 12.67
CA VAL A 118 -3.11 -13.11 11.27
C VAL A 118 -3.74 -12.01 10.43
N ASN A 119 -5.03 -11.72 10.61
CA ASN A 119 -5.72 -10.65 9.89
C ASN A 119 -5.17 -9.27 10.25
N GLN A 120 -4.86 -9.01 11.53
CA GLN A 120 -4.23 -7.77 11.96
C GLN A 120 -2.85 -7.59 11.34
N ILE A 121 -2.00 -8.63 11.37
CA ILE A 121 -0.67 -8.58 10.74
C ILE A 121 -0.80 -8.30 9.23
N GLN A 122 -1.75 -8.95 8.58
CA GLN A 122 -2.03 -8.74 7.16
C GLN A 122 -2.46 -7.30 6.86
N MET A 123 -3.38 -6.72 7.64
CA MET A 123 -3.81 -5.33 7.49
C MET A 123 -2.67 -4.35 7.74
N VAL A 124 -1.88 -4.55 8.80
CA VAL A 124 -0.71 -3.73 9.11
C VAL A 124 0.29 -3.74 7.96
N MET A 125 0.55 -4.90 7.36
CA MET A 125 1.46 -4.98 6.21
C MET A 125 0.91 -4.31 4.97
N GLN A 126 -0.40 -4.40 4.73
CA GLN A 126 -1.05 -3.69 3.62
C GLN A 126 -0.99 -2.17 3.83
N MET A 127 -1.20 -1.69 5.05
CA MET A 127 -1.06 -0.28 5.40
C MET A 127 0.38 0.19 5.26
N PHE A 128 1.35 -0.62 5.68
CA PHE A 128 2.76 -0.30 5.57
C PHE A 128 3.19 -0.07 4.12
N LEU A 129 2.76 -0.94 3.19
CA LEU A 129 3.10 -0.83 1.77
C LEU A 129 2.35 0.29 1.00
N ARG A 130 1.37 0.95 1.62
CA ARG A 130 0.52 1.95 0.97
C ARG A 130 0.61 3.31 1.66
N LEU A 131 0.18 3.35 2.92
CA LEU A 131 -0.13 4.58 3.64
C LEU A 131 1.07 5.09 4.44
N MET A 132 1.77 4.20 5.13
CA MET A 132 2.85 4.62 6.05
C MET A 132 4.06 5.20 5.32
N ILE A 133 4.32 4.77 4.08
CA ILE A 133 5.41 5.34 3.27
C ILE A 133 4.94 6.59 2.52
N ASN A 134 3.67 6.65 2.12
CA ASN A 134 3.10 7.80 1.40
C ASN A 134 2.91 9.03 2.31
N ALA A 135 2.37 8.85 3.52
CA ALA A 135 2.00 9.95 4.41
C ALA A 135 3.11 10.98 4.70
N PRO A 136 4.37 10.61 5.05
CA PRO A 136 5.41 11.61 5.30
C PRO A 136 5.92 12.31 4.03
N LEU A 137 5.57 11.83 2.84
CA LEU A 137 6.02 12.41 1.58
C LEU A 137 5.00 13.41 1.00
N THR A 138 3.76 13.36 1.47
CA THR A 138 2.64 14.16 0.96
C THR A 138 2.17 15.26 1.91
N VAL A 139 2.72 15.30 3.14
CA VAL A 139 2.48 16.33 4.17
C VAL A 139 3.64 17.31 4.18
#